data_AF-A0A530GEK0-F1
#
_entry.id   AF-A0A530GEK0-F1
#
_cell.length_a   1.000
_cell.length_b   1.000
_cell.length_c   1.000
_cell.angle_alpha   90.00
_cell.angle_beta   90.00
_cell.angle_gamma   90.00
#
_symmetry.space_group_name_H-M   'P 1'
#
loop_
_entity.id
_entity.type
_entity.pdbx_description
1 polymer ?
#
loop_
_entity_poly.entity_id
_entity_poly.type
_entity_poly.pdbx_seq_one_letter_code
_entity_poly.pdbx_strand_id
1 'polypeptide(L)'
;ANAGANAETRTLRLEIIEDAELAARLGVESPSFIAVDRARTNADDGHAISIERSRLPLSPELEDIPLRGLREGTLHQTLRGAGLVPDHGEEWVD
;
A
#
# COMPACT_ATOMS: atom_id res chain seq x y z
N ALA A 1 21.13 -14.38 4.00
CA ALA A 1 20.94 -12.94 4.27
C ALA A 1 19.60 -12.76 4.98
N ASN A 2 19.61 -12.42 6.26
CA ASN A 2 18.42 -12.22 7.11
C ASN A 2 18.06 -10.73 7.21
N ALA A 3 18.11 -9.99 6.10
CA ALA A 3 17.89 -8.54 6.12
C ALA A 3 16.42 -8.12 6.34
N GLY A 4 15.51 -9.07 6.60
CA GLY A 4 14.07 -8.79 6.76
C GLY A 4 13.32 -9.68 7.75
N ALA A 5 14.00 -10.47 8.57
CA ALA A 5 13.32 -11.46 9.43
C ALA A 5 12.69 -10.87 10.72
N ASN A 6 13.09 -9.67 11.13
CA ASN A 6 12.61 -9.03 12.35
C ASN A 6 12.21 -7.57 12.10
N ALA A 7 11.24 -7.36 11.20
CA ALA A 7 10.73 -6.05 10.85
C ALA A 7 9.28 -5.90 11.31
N GLU A 8 8.98 -4.81 12.02
CA GLU A 8 7.61 -4.39 12.31
C GLU A 8 7.12 -3.44 11.23
N THR A 9 5.82 -3.48 10.95
CA THR A 9 5.17 -2.57 10.01
C THR A 9 4.10 -1.76 10.72
N ARG A 10 4.14 -0.44 10.56
CA ARG A 10 3.13 0.48 11.08
C ARG A 10 2.48 1.26 9.93
N THR A 11 1.16 1.27 9.88
CA THR A 11 0.42 2.17 8.99
C THR A 11 0.55 3.61 9.49
N LEU A 12 1.01 4.50 8.60
CA LEU A 12 1.13 5.94 8.82
C LEU A 12 -0.06 6.70 8.23
N ARG A 13 -0.55 6.23 7.08
CA ARG A 13 -1.66 6.85 6.34
C ARG A 13 -2.57 5.78 5.79
N LEU A 14 -3.87 5.99 5.95
CA LEU A 14 -4.92 5.21 5.30
C LEU A 14 -6.12 6.11 5.02
N GLU A 15 -6.18 6.69 3.83
CA GLU A 15 -7.25 7.63 3.45
C GLU A 15 -7.44 7.70 1.93
N ILE A 16 -8.52 8.35 1.50
CA ILE A 16 -8.74 8.70 0.09
C ILE A 16 -8.00 10.01 -0.21
N ILE A 17 -7.31 10.03 -1.35
CA ILE A 17 -6.59 11.18 -1.86
C ILE A 17 -6.96 11.43 -3.33
N GLU A 18 -6.70 12.64 -3.81
CA GLU A 18 -6.70 12.94 -5.25
C GLU A 18 -5.25 13.08 -5.74
N ASP A 19 -4.92 12.43 -6.85
CA ASP A 19 -3.61 12.49 -7.50
C ASP A 19 -3.77 12.42 -9.04
N ALA A 20 -4.04 13.57 -9.64
CA ALA A 20 -4.26 13.67 -11.08
C ALA A 20 -3.00 13.33 -11.91
N GLU A 21 -1.80 13.58 -11.37
CA GLU A 21 -0.56 13.26 -12.06
C GLU A 21 -0.35 11.74 -12.14
N LEU A 22 -0.57 11.04 -11.03
CA LEU A 22 -0.51 9.58 -11.00
C LEU A 22 -1.58 8.96 -11.91
N ALA A 23 -2.80 9.50 -11.90
CA ALA A 23 -3.87 9.03 -12.78
C ALA A 23 -3.48 9.14 -14.26
N ALA A 24 -2.93 10.29 -14.66
CA ALA A 24 -2.42 10.50 -16.02
C ALA A 24 -1.29 9.53 -16.38
N ARG A 25 -0.35 9.29 -15.45
CA ARG A 25 0.77 8.35 -15.66
C ARG A 25 0.31 6.90 -15.82
N LEU A 26 -0.72 6.48 -15.09
CA LEU A 26 -1.28 5.12 -15.14
C LEU A 26 -2.36 4.95 -16.22
N GLY A 27 -2.81 6.03 -16.86
CA GLY A 27 -3.89 5.99 -17.84
C GLY A 27 -5.25 5.64 -17.24
N VAL A 28 -5.49 5.99 -15.97
CA VAL A 28 -6.78 5.74 -15.29
C VAL A 28 -7.62 7.02 -15.27
N GLU A 29 -8.95 6.88 -15.43
CA GLU A 29 -9.85 8.03 -15.57
C GLU A 29 -10.05 8.81 -14.27
N SER A 30 -10.16 8.10 -13.14
CA SER A 30 -10.40 8.71 -11.84
C SER A 30 -9.08 9.15 -11.18
N PRO A 31 -8.99 10.39 -10.67
CA PRO A 31 -7.85 10.83 -9.88
C PRO A 31 -7.90 10.36 -8.42
N SER A 32 -8.96 9.66 -8.00
CA SER A 32 -9.13 9.24 -6.60
C SER A 32 -8.41 7.93 -6.32
N PHE A 33 -7.54 7.95 -5.31
CA PHE A 33 -6.79 6.79 -4.85
C PHE A 33 -6.94 6.58 -3.35
N ILE A 34 -6.86 5.34 -2.90
CA ILE A 34 -6.62 5.00 -1.50
C ILE A 34 -5.11 5.02 -1.28
N ALA A 35 -4.64 5.95 -0.45
CA ALA A 35 -3.26 6.04 -0.03
C ALA A 35 -3.02 5.11 1.17
N VAL A 36 -2.08 4.19 1.02
CA VAL A 36 -1.61 3.30 2.10
C VAL A 36 -0.12 3.56 2.29
N ASP A 37 0.21 4.44 3.24
CA ASP A 37 1.60 4.72 3.59
C ASP A 37 1.96 3.97 4.87
N ARG A 38 3.10 3.28 4.86
CA ARG A 38 3.56 2.45 5.97
C ARG A 38 5.04 2.70 6.23
N ALA A 39 5.44 2.58 7.50
CA ALA A 39 6.84 2.49 7.88
C ALA A 39 7.16 1.05 8.23
N ARG A 40 8.33 0.58 7.77
CA ARG A 40 8.96 -0.62 8.31
C ARG A 40 10.11 -0.22 9.20
N THR A 41 10.16 -0.80 10.38
CA THR A 41 11.22 -0.58 11.37
C THR A 41 11.80 -1.91 11.79
N ASN A 42 13.08 -1.92 12.15
CA ASN A 42 13.68 -3.06 12.82
C ASN A 42 12.99 -3.24 14.18
N ALA A 43 12.53 -4.44 14.48
CA ALA A 43 11.78 -4.72 15.70
C ALA A 43 12.65 -4.67 16.97
N ASP A 44 13.96 -4.87 16.84
CA ASP A 44 14.88 -4.91 17.98
C ASP A 44 15.25 -3.52 18.49
N ASP A 45 15.47 -2.56 17.59
CA ASP A 45 15.98 -1.22 17.92
C ASP A 45 15.11 -0.06 17.41
N GLY A 46 14.03 -0.36 16.68
CA GLY A 46 13.11 0.63 16.12
C GLY A 46 13.67 1.43 14.95
N HIS A 47 14.86 1.11 14.45
CA HIS A 47 15.48 1.82 13.32
C HIS A 47 14.61 1.72 12.06
N ALA A 48 14.40 2.85 11.37
CA ALA A 48 13.62 2.89 10.13
C ALA A 48 14.31 2.12 8.99
N ILE A 49 13.66 1.07 8.50
CA ILE A 49 14.13 0.28 7.35
C ILE A 49 13.64 0.94 6.05
N SER A 50 12.34 1.23 5.96
CA SER A 50 11.75 1.81 4.75
C SER A 50 10.46 2.58 5.04
N ILE A 51 10.12 3.46 4.11
CA ILE A 51 8.77 4.02 3.97
C ILE A 51 8.18 3.46 2.67
N GLU A 52 7.06 2.77 2.79
CA GLU A 52 6.34 2.17 1.68
C GLU A 52 5.09 3.01 1.40
N ARG A 53 4.89 3.46 0.16
CA ARG A 53 3.75 4.30 -0.21
C ARG A 53 2.98 3.68 -1.38
N SER A 54 1.87 3.03 -1.07
CA SER A 54 1.01 2.37 -2.06
C SER A 54 -0.19 3.23 -2.42
N ARG A 55 -0.60 3.20 -3.69
CA ARG A 55 -1.79 3.90 -4.19
C ARG A 55 -2.65 2.91 -4.94
N LEU A 56 -3.86 2.70 -4.43
CA LEU A 56 -4.85 1.84 -5.05
C LEU A 56 -5.89 2.72 -5.72
N PRO A 57 -6.24 2.51 -7.00
CA PRO A 57 -7.38 3.19 -7.58
C PRO A 57 -8.61 3.00 -6.68
N LEU A 58 -9.37 4.07 -6.42
CA LEU A 58 -10.61 3.96 -5.66
C LEU A 58 -11.63 3.17 -6.51
N SER A 59 -11.95 1.95 -6.09
CA SER A 59 -12.94 1.08 -6.72
C SER A 59 -13.97 0.58 -5.71
N PRO A 60 -15.16 0.15 -6.13
CA PRO A 60 -16.19 -0.37 -5.23
C PRO A 60 -15.72 -1.53 -4.34
N GLU A 61 -14.79 -2.35 -4.80
CA GLU A 61 -14.26 -3.49 -4.05
C GLU A 61 -13.29 -3.08 -2.93
N LEU A 62 -12.77 -1.86 -2.97
CA LEU A 62 -11.73 -1.35 -2.08
C LEU A 62 -12.17 -0.12 -1.27
N GLU A 63 -13.33 0.47 -1.57
CA GLU A 63 -13.78 1.76 -1.02
C GLU A 63 -13.93 1.77 0.52
N ASP A 64 -14.08 0.60 1.14
CA ASP A 64 -14.24 0.45 2.59
C ASP A 64 -12.91 0.39 3.36
N ILE A 65 -11.78 0.25 2.66
CA ILE A 65 -10.44 0.11 3.27
C ILE A 65 -10.13 1.26 4.24
N PRO A 66 -10.33 2.55 3.89
CA PRO A 66 -10.07 3.66 4.82
C PRO A 66 -10.84 3.56 6.14
N LEU A 67 -12.04 2.95 6.12
CA LEU A 67 -12.88 2.80 7.30
C LEU A 67 -12.57 1.53 8.10
N ARG A 68 -12.29 0.41 7.42
CA ARG A 68 -12.11 -0.92 8.04
C ARG A 68 -10.66 -1.25 8.36
N GLY A 69 -9.71 -0.53 7.77
CA GLY A 69 -8.31 -0.88 7.84
C GLY A 69 -7.94 -2.01 6.87
N LEU A 70 -6.67 -2.39 6.89
CA LEU A 70 -6.16 -3.51 6.10
C LEU A 70 -6.58 -4.84 6.76
N ARG A 71 -7.05 -5.78 5.95
CA ARG A 71 -7.32 -7.15 6.39
C ARG A 71 -6.04 -7.78 6.94
N GLU A 72 -6.11 -8.24 8.19
CA GLU A 72 -4.97 -8.85 8.89
C GLU A 72 -3.71 -7.94 8.92
N GLY A 73 -3.90 -6.62 8.76
CA GLY A 73 -2.82 -5.65 8.76
C GLY A 73 -1.97 -5.62 7.49
N THR A 74 -2.33 -6.37 6.43
CA THR A 74 -1.53 -6.44 5.20
C THR A 74 -2.29 -6.00 3.96
N LEU A 75 -1.60 -5.29 3.06
CA LEU A 75 -2.17 -4.90 1.77
C LEU A 75 -2.45 -6.14 0.90
N HIS A 76 -1.54 -7.11 0.89
CA HIS A 76 -1.70 -8.33 0.10
C HIS A 76 -2.95 -9.13 0.46
N GLN A 77 -3.22 -9.35 1.76
CA GLN A 77 -4.44 -10.08 2.17
C GLN A 77 -5.70 -9.26 1.93
N THR A 78 -5.61 -7.93 2.01
CA THR A 78 -6.73 -7.02 1.66
C THR A 78 -7.11 -7.17 0.19
N LEU A 79 -6.15 -7.06 -0.73
CA LEU A 79 -6.39 -7.18 -2.17
C LEU A 79 -6.91 -8.58 -2.54
N ARG A 80 -6.32 -9.65 -2.01
CA ARG A 80 -6.81 -11.02 -2.22
C ARG A 80 -8.23 -11.22 -1.69
N GLY A 81 -8.57 -10.61 -0.54
CA GLY A 81 -9.91 -10.64 0.02
C GLY A 81 -10.97 -9.96 -0.87
N ALA A 82 -10.55 -8.95 -1.63
CA ALA A 82 -11.37 -8.29 -2.66
C ALA A 82 -11.40 -9.04 -4.01
N GLY A 83 -10.78 -10.22 -4.10
CA GLY A 83 -10.71 -11.00 -5.34
C GLY A 83 -9.62 -10.53 -6.32
N LEU A 84 -8.77 -9.60 -5.92
CA LEU A 84 -7.66 -9.10 -6.73
C LEU A 84 -6.42 -9.95 -6.51
N VAL A 85 -5.83 -10.45 -7.60
CA VAL A 85 -4.58 -11.21 -7.59
C VAL A 85 -3.54 -10.47 -8.43
N PRO A 86 -2.27 -10.37 -7.98
CA PRO A 86 -1.21 -9.80 -8.80
C PRO A 86 -1.04 -10.62 -10.08
N ASP A 87 -1.01 -9.95 -11.22
CA ASP A 87 -0.70 -10.55 -12.52
C ASP A 87 0.78 -10.35 -12.88
N HIS A 88 1.27 -9.11 -12.77
CA HIS A 88 2.65 -8.72 -13.05
C HIS A 88 3.07 -7.52 -12.17
N GLY A 89 4.37 -7.22 -12.17
CA GLY A 89 4.95 -6.06 -11.50
C GLY A 89 6.29 -5.67 -12.12
N GLU A 90 6.58 -4.39 -12.09
CA GLU A 90 7.85 -3.80 -12.55
C GLU A 90 8.54 -3.13 -11.35
N GLU A 91 9.87 -3.28 -11.27
CA GLU A 91 10.68 -2.73 -10.17
C GLU A 91 11.96 -2.11 -10.74
N TRP A 92 12.32 -0.94 -10.22
CA TRP A 92 13.52 -0.20 -10.60
C TRP A 92 14.28 0.25 -9.35
N VAL A 93 15.61 0.27 -9.45
CA VAL A 93 16.52 0.84 -8.46
C VAL A 93 17.46 1.77 -9.20
N ASP A 94 17.55 3.00 -8.72
CA ASP A 94 18.47 4.02 -9.23
C ASP A 94 19.76 4.06 -8.42
#